data_AF-A0AAN6XUI9-F1
#
_entry.id   AF-A0AAN6XUI9-F1
#
_cell.length_a   1.000
_cell.length_b   1.000
_cell.length_c   1.000
_cell.angle_alpha   90.00
_cell.angle_beta   90.00
_cell.angle_gamma   90.00
#
_symmetry.space_group_name_H-M   'P 1'
#
loop_
_entity.id
_entity.type
_entity.pdbx_description
1 polymer ?
#
loop_
_entity_poly.entity_id
_entity_poly.type
_entity_poly.pdbx_seq_one_letter_code
_entity_poly.pdbx_strand_id
1 'polypeptide(L)'
;MGSTSSLCMMGSQANALPMSLSNTPTATPTKTTTTPKSCVDAVLSAAQEAGRLIRSLLDCPTCRAGPQLQLLLTVAFAEVIACYRRVISTYKNMRTQKNGPQQDDELTRTPLSIGNHRIEGSIETMLVGRVIASRLEDLEALMREILLVPPAACSAVQGHKPEGGEPASRISPSGSTLAALLGEMYLRRDSYLAEQLSATKRELTELLTHQDARDGRTPVP
;
A
#
# COMPACT_ATOMS: atom_id res chain seq x y z
N MET A 1 62.32 -19.91 -36.00
CA MET A 1 62.27 -18.87 -34.95
C MET A 1 60.88 -18.97 -34.33
N GLY A 2 60.62 -19.46 -33.13
CA GLY A 2 61.46 -19.75 -31.95
C GLY A 2 60.69 -19.28 -30.70
N SER A 3 60.51 -20.19 -29.74
CA SER A 3 59.93 -20.04 -28.38
C SER A 3 58.42 -19.84 -28.26
N THR A 4 57.58 -20.72 -27.70
CA THR A 4 57.54 -21.55 -26.46
C THR A 4 57.34 -20.81 -25.13
N SER A 5 56.20 -21.12 -24.50
CA SER A 5 55.94 -21.31 -23.06
C SER A 5 55.99 -20.11 -22.12
N SER A 6 54.96 -19.95 -21.27
CA SER A 6 55.07 -20.34 -19.85
C SER A 6 53.74 -20.20 -19.10
N LEU A 7 53.31 -21.34 -18.53
CA LEU A 7 52.49 -21.44 -17.33
C LEU A 7 53.18 -20.71 -16.17
N CYS A 8 52.43 -20.06 -15.29
CA CYS A 8 52.77 -19.94 -13.86
C CYS A 8 51.47 -19.94 -13.04
N MET A 9 51.21 -21.10 -12.43
CA MET A 9 50.48 -21.23 -11.16
C MET A 9 51.30 -20.60 -10.03
N MET A 10 50.60 -20.17 -8.97
CA MET A 10 50.97 -19.92 -7.55
C MET A 10 50.15 -18.67 -7.15
N GLY A 11 49.14 -18.73 -6.27
CA GLY A 11 49.13 -19.39 -4.97
C GLY A 11 49.31 -18.29 -3.92
N SER A 12 48.22 -17.88 -3.25
CA SER A 12 48.32 -17.25 -1.92
C SER A 12 47.00 -17.42 -1.16
N GLN A 13 47.02 -18.41 -0.26
CA GLN A 13 46.11 -18.52 0.87
C GLN A 13 46.47 -17.45 1.89
N ALA A 14 45.47 -16.80 2.46
CA ALA A 14 45.59 -16.17 3.78
C ALA A 14 44.37 -16.54 4.62
N ASN A 15 44.59 -17.61 5.39
CA ASN A 15 44.10 -17.94 6.71
C ASN A 15 42.89 -17.23 7.33
N ALA A 16 42.02 -18.11 7.81
CA ALA A 16 41.02 -17.98 8.84
C ALA A 16 41.44 -17.17 10.09
N LEU A 17 40.44 -16.52 10.70
CA LEU A 17 40.28 -16.56 12.15
C LEU A 17 38.85 -17.02 12.51
N PRO A 18 38.72 -17.99 13.42
CA PRO A 18 37.45 -18.54 13.87
C PRO A 18 36.90 -17.72 15.04
N MET A 19 35.64 -17.30 14.96
CA MET A 19 34.90 -16.87 16.14
C MET A 19 34.09 -18.06 16.65
N SER A 20 34.74 -18.86 17.51
CA SER A 20 34.03 -19.74 18.42
C SER A 20 33.47 -18.92 19.56
N LEU A 21 32.15 -18.98 19.77
CA LEU A 21 31.59 -18.95 21.12
C LEU A 21 30.45 -19.97 21.17
N SER A 22 30.80 -21.16 21.65
CA SER A 22 29.88 -22.02 22.37
C SER A 22 29.35 -21.23 23.57
N ASN A 23 28.03 -21.21 23.74
CA ASN A 23 27.37 -21.18 25.03
C ASN A 23 25.94 -21.69 24.80
N THR A 24 25.73 -22.96 25.16
CA THR A 24 24.42 -23.48 25.51
C THR A 24 24.01 -22.88 26.86
N PRO A 25 22.80 -22.31 26.94
CA PRO A 25 21.94 -22.55 28.07
C PRO A 25 20.73 -23.35 27.61
N THR A 26 20.57 -24.52 28.22
CA THR A 26 19.36 -25.33 28.21
C THR A 26 18.16 -24.45 28.54
N ALA A 27 17.38 -24.07 27.53
CA ALA A 27 16.09 -23.42 27.71
C ALA A 27 15.06 -24.22 26.92
N THR A 28 14.12 -24.78 27.66
CA THR A 28 12.89 -25.44 27.21
C THR A 28 12.23 -24.71 26.03
N PRO A 29 11.73 -25.43 25.00
CA PRO A 29 11.05 -24.79 23.88
C PRO A 29 9.64 -24.36 24.33
N THR A 30 9.50 -23.17 24.90
CA THR A 30 8.21 -22.48 24.91
C THR A 30 7.95 -21.98 23.50
N LYS A 31 7.23 -22.81 22.75
CA LYS A 31 6.68 -22.52 21.43
C LYS A 31 5.55 -21.50 21.60
N THR A 32 5.88 -20.23 21.81
CA THR A 32 4.95 -19.13 21.58
C THR A 32 5.20 -18.61 20.18
N THR A 33 4.51 -19.20 19.20
CA THR A 33 4.32 -18.56 17.90
C THR A 33 3.36 -17.38 18.11
N THR A 34 3.83 -16.34 18.80
CA THR A 34 3.14 -15.07 18.88
C THR A 34 3.42 -14.39 17.55
N THR A 35 2.44 -14.42 16.65
CA THR A 35 2.41 -13.48 15.53
C THR A 35 2.62 -12.08 16.10
N PRO A 36 3.62 -11.31 15.64
CA PRO A 36 3.84 -9.97 16.17
C PRO A 36 2.58 -9.14 15.90
N LYS A 37 1.89 -8.71 16.96
CA LYS A 37 0.76 -7.79 16.84
C LYS A 37 1.29 -6.50 16.21
N SER A 38 0.77 -6.16 15.04
CA SER A 38 1.20 -4.96 14.33
C SER A 38 0.78 -3.71 15.12
N CYS A 39 1.66 -2.72 15.21
CA CYS A 39 1.36 -1.47 15.88
C CYS A 39 0.77 -0.44 14.90
N VAL A 40 -0.05 0.48 15.43
CA VAL A 40 -0.67 1.55 14.66
C VAL A 40 0.37 2.36 13.87
N ASP A 41 1.49 2.73 14.51
CA ASP A 41 2.52 3.54 13.87
C ASP A 41 3.18 2.80 12.69
N ALA A 42 3.43 1.50 12.83
CA ALA A 42 4.00 0.69 11.77
C ALA A 42 3.03 0.60 10.57
N VAL A 43 1.73 0.44 10.83
CA VAL A 43 0.71 0.42 9.76
C VAL A 43 0.61 1.78 9.07
N LEU A 44 0.58 2.88 9.82
CA LEU A 44 0.53 4.23 9.26
C LEU A 44 1.81 4.55 8.45
N SER A 45 2.97 4.15 8.94
CA SER A 45 4.25 4.31 8.26
C SER A 45 4.31 3.49 6.96
N ALA A 46 3.93 2.21 7.02
CA ALA A 46 3.88 1.34 5.85
C ALA A 46 2.89 1.84 4.79
N ALA A 47 1.70 2.29 5.22
CA ALA A 47 0.70 2.86 4.33
C ALA A 47 1.20 4.16 3.65
N GLN A 48 1.90 5.02 4.40
CA GLN A 48 2.50 6.23 3.83
C GLN A 48 3.59 5.89 2.81
N GLU A 49 4.44 4.91 3.10
CA GLU A 49 5.49 4.49 2.19
C GLU A 49 4.91 3.85 0.92
N ALA A 50 3.89 3.00 1.06
CA ALA A 50 3.15 2.46 -0.08
C ALA A 50 2.52 3.58 -0.94
N GLY A 51 1.95 4.62 -0.32
CA GLY A 51 1.44 5.79 -1.05
C GLY A 51 2.51 6.55 -1.83
N ARG A 52 3.74 6.63 -1.31
CA ARG A 52 4.88 7.22 -2.04
C ARG A 52 5.31 6.36 -3.23
N LEU A 53 5.36 5.04 -3.05
CA LEU A 53 5.67 4.10 -4.13
C LEU A 53 4.61 4.16 -5.24
N ILE A 54 3.34 4.21 -4.87
CA ILE A 54 2.23 4.41 -5.82
C ILE A 54 2.44 5.68 -6.63
N ARG A 55 2.74 6.81 -5.98
CA ARG A 55 3.03 8.06 -6.67
C ARG A 55 4.21 7.92 -7.65
N SER A 56 5.32 7.33 -7.19
CA SER A 56 6.49 7.10 -8.05
C SER A 56 6.18 6.22 -9.27
N LEU A 57 5.27 5.25 -9.14
CA LEU A 57 4.82 4.41 -10.25
C LEU A 57 3.93 5.19 -11.23
N LEU A 58 3.11 6.13 -10.73
CA LEU A 58 2.25 6.98 -11.55
C LEU A 58 3.02 8.06 -12.29
N ASP A 59 4.11 8.56 -11.71
CA ASP A 59 5.03 9.51 -12.35
C ASP A 59 5.74 8.90 -13.56
N CYS A 60 5.82 7.57 -13.66
CA CYS A 60 6.38 6.85 -14.81
C CYS A 60 5.33 6.68 -15.93
N PRO A 61 5.43 7.43 -17.06
CA PRO A 61 4.39 7.42 -18.10
C PRO A 61 4.30 6.07 -18.84
N THR A 62 5.46 5.43 -19.05
CA THR A 62 5.56 4.12 -19.70
C THR A 62 5.02 3.00 -18.82
N CYS A 63 5.15 3.13 -17.50
CA CYS A 63 4.63 2.17 -16.54
C CYS A 63 3.09 2.21 -16.51
N ARG A 64 2.51 3.42 -16.46
CA ARG A 64 1.06 3.64 -16.27
C ARG A 64 0.18 3.16 -17.44
N ALA A 65 0.73 2.92 -18.64
CA ALA A 65 -0.06 2.46 -19.79
C ALA A 65 -0.37 0.95 -19.80
N GLY A 66 0.30 0.15 -18.95
CA GLY A 66 0.13 -1.29 -18.95
C GLY A 66 -1.08 -1.77 -18.13
N PRO A 67 -1.95 -2.67 -18.66
CA PRO A 67 -3.11 -3.18 -17.91
C PRO A 67 -2.72 -3.94 -16.64
N GLN A 68 -1.56 -4.60 -16.66
CA GLN A 68 -1.01 -5.32 -15.50
C GLN A 68 -0.65 -4.36 -14.35
N LEU A 69 -0.03 -3.22 -14.68
CA LEU A 69 0.29 -2.21 -13.67
C LEU A 69 -0.97 -1.53 -13.15
N GLN A 70 -1.95 -1.26 -14.00
CA GLN A 70 -3.24 -0.70 -13.57
C GLN A 70 -3.94 -1.60 -12.56
N LEU A 71 -3.92 -2.91 -12.77
CA LEU A 71 -4.46 -3.88 -11.81
C LEU A 71 -3.63 -3.90 -10.51
N LEU A 72 -2.30 -3.89 -10.61
CA LEU A 72 -1.42 -3.83 -9.44
C LEU A 72 -1.65 -2.57 -8.61
N LEU A 73 -1.77 -1.40 -9.26
CA LEU A 73 -2.08 -0.14 -8.61
C LEU A 73 -3.42 -0.22 -7.90
N THR A 74 -4.44 -0.80 -8.53
CA THR A 74 -5.75 -1.02 -7.90
C THR A 74 -5.63 -1.78 -6.58
N VAL A 75 -4.89 -2.90 -6.60
CA VAL A 75 -4.67 -3.71 -5.40
C VAL A 75 -3.89 -2.92 -4.35
N ALA A 76 -2.87 -2.17 -4.76
CA ALA A 76 -2.10 -1.33 -3.85
C ALA A 76 -2.97 -0.24 -3.19
N PHE A 77 -3.80 0.47 -3.95
CA PHE A 77 -4.76 1.44 -3.40
C PHE A 77 -5.72 0.78 -2.40
N ALA A 78 -6.30 -0.34 -2.77
CA ALA A 78 -7.23 -1.07 -1.91
C ALA A 78 -6.57 -1.49 -0.59
N GLU A 79 -5.33 -1.98 -0.63
CA GLU A 79 -4.57 -2.39 0.55
C GLU A 79 -4.22 -1.19 1.45
N VAL A 80 -3.81 -0.06 0.87
CA VAL A 80 -3.53 1.15 1.65
C VAL A 80 -4.81 1.68 2.32
N ILE A 81 -5.94 1.68 1.60
CA ILE A 81 -7.24 2.04 2.17
C ILE A 81 -7.62 1.08 3.30
N ALA A 82 -7.43 -0.23 3.13
CA ALA A 82 -7.69 -1.23 4.15
C ALA A 82 -6.80 -1.05 5.39
N CYS A 83 -5.53 -0.65 5.23
CA CYS A 83 -4.65 -0.29 6.33
C CYS A 83 -5.22 0.88 7.16
N TYR A 84 -5.65 1.96 6.51
CA TYR A 84 -6.28 3.08 7.21
C TYR A 84 -7.58 2.68 7.89
N ARG A 85 -8.40 1.84 7.26
CA ARG A 85 -9.64 1.33 7.84
C ARG A 85 -9.40 0.48 9.09
N ARG A 86 -8.34 -0.36 9.11
CA ARG A 86 -7.92 -1.10 10.31
C ARG A 86 -7.52 -0.19 11.47
N VAL A 87 -6.82 0.91 11.18
CA VAL A 87 -6.49 1.91 12.20
C VAL A 87 -7.77 2.58 12.71
N ILE A 88 -8.66 3.03 11.83
CA ILE A 88 -9.96 3.62 12.23
C ILE A 88 -10.75 2.66 13.13
N SER A 89 -10.82 1.38 12.75
CA SER A 89 -11.50 0.34 13.54
C SER A 89 -10.88 0.18 14.93
N THR A 90 -9.55 0.17 15.04
CA THR A 90 -8.82 0.10 16.32
C THR A 90 -9.23 1.27 17.24
N TYR A 91 -9.31 2.49 16.71
CA TYR A 91 -9.71 3.66 17.52
C TYR A 91 -11.22 3.70 17.80
N LYS A 92 -12.06 3.10 16.94
CA LYS A 92 -13.51 2.94 17.17
C LYS A 92 -13.79 1.92 18.27
N ASN A 93 -13.11 0.78 18.28
CA ASN A 93 -13.33 -0.32 19.22
C ASN A 93 -12.85 0.00 20.64
N MET A 94 -11.78 0.80 20.78
CA MET A 94 -11.36 1.36 22.07
C MET A 94 -12.48 2.12 22.79
N ARG A 95 -13.47 2.65 22.07
CA ARG A 95 -14.66 3.28 22.66
C ARG A 95 -15.57 2.27 23.34
N THR A 96 -15.68 1.08 22.77
CA THR A 96 -16.62 0.01 23.17
C THR A 96 -15.99 -0.94 24.18
N GLN A 97 -14.67 -1.09 24.18
CA GLN A 97 -13.94 -2.11 24.93
C GLN A 97 -13.67 -1.77 26.40
N LYS A 98 -14.64 -1.14 27.09
CA LYS A 98 -14.56 -1.03 28.55
C LYS A 98 -14.72 -2.39 29.25
N ASN A 99 -15.23 -3.45 28.57
CA ASN A 99 -15.62 -4.74 29.19
C ASN A 99 -15.49 -6.01 28.30
N GLY A 100 -14.63 -6.07 27.26
CA GLY A 100 -14.61 -7.24 26.35
C GLY A 100 -13.20 -7.67 25.89
N PRO A 101 -13.01 -8.93 25.46
CA PRO A 101 -11.72 -9.41 24.96
C PRO A 101 -11.32 -8.65 23.69
N GLN A 102 -10.05 -8.26 23.60
CA GLN A 102 -9.46 -7.70 22.37
C GLN A 102 -9.67 -8.68 21.21
N GLN A 103 -10.23 -8.19 20.10
CA GLN A 103 -10.28 -8.97 18.86
C GLN A 103 -8.86 -9.17 18.32
N ASP A 104 -8.58 -10.35 17.77
CA ASP A 104 -7.24 -10.72 17.28
C ASP A 104 -6.70 -9.82 16.14
N ASP A 105 -7.59 -9.06 15.47
CA ASP A 105 -7.24 -8.11 14.40
C ASP A 105 -6.96 -6.66 14.90
N GLU A 106 -7.05 -6.40 16.20
CA GLU A 106 -6.89 -5.06 16.75
C GLU A 106 -5.41 -4.66 16.83
N LEU A 107 -5.06 -3.53 16.19
CA LEU A 107 -3.69 -3.04 16.17
C LEU A 107 -3.26 -2.57 17.57
N THR A 108 -2.00 -2.81 17.91
CA THR A 108 -1.46 -2.31 19.17
C THR A 108 -1.22 -0.80 19.06
N ARG A 109 -1.81 -0.01 19.95
CA ARG A 109 -1.52 1.43 20.03
C ARG A 109 -0.21 1.66 20.76
N THR A 110 0.70 2.36 20.11
CA THR A 110 1.81 3.01 20.81
C THR A 110 1.28 4.30 21.40
N PRO A 111 1.55 4.61 22.68
CA PRO A 111 1.11 5.87 23.24
C PRO A 111 1.88 7.04 22.64
N LEU A 112 1.17 8.09 22.25
CA LEU A 112 1.79 9.32 21.79
C LEU A 112 2.33 10.10 23.00
N SER A 113 3.56 10.60 22.91
CA SER A 113 4.17 11.40 23.98
C SER A 113 4.88 12.64 23.43
N ILE A 114 4.77 13.75 24.16
CA ILE A 114 5.48 15.01 23.89
C ILE A 114 6.22 15.38 25.18
N GLY A 115 7.56 15.27 25.15
CA GLY A 115 8.37 15.39 26.36
C GLY A 115 7.95 14.36 27.40
N ASN A 116 7.53 14.83 28.58
CA ASN A 116 7.06 13.98 29.68
C ASN A 116 5.53 13.80 29.71
N HIS A 117 4.81 14.35 28.72
CA HIS A 117 3.35 14.28 28.67
C HIS A 117 2.90 13.19 27.71
N ARG A 118 2.00 12.31 28.19
CA ARG A 118 1.37 11.28 27.39
C ARG A 118 0.03 11.79 26.87
N ILE A 119 -0.16 11.69 25.55
CA ILE A 119 -1.41 12.04 24.88
C ILE A 119 -2.22 10.75 24.78
N GLU A 120 -3.41 10.77 25.38
CA GLU A 120 -4.33 9.64 25.37
C GLU A 120 -5.76 10.10 25.10
N GLY A 121 -6.66 9.15 24.87
CA GLY A 121 -8.09 9.43 24.76
C GLY A 121 -8.44 10.22 23.51
N SER A 122 -9.28 11.27 23.65
CA SER A 122 -9.83 12.01 22.51
C SER A 122 -8.76 12.75 21.72
N ILE A 123 -7.80 13.37 22.38
CA ILE A 123 -6.73 14.11 21.70
C ILE A 123 -5.92 13.18 20.79
N GLU A 124 -5.59 11.97 21.28
CA GLU A 124 -4.83 11.00 20.48
C GLU A 124 -5.62 10.55 19.25
N THR A 125 -6.89 10.18 19.42
CA THR A 125 -7.77 9.79 18.32
C THR A 125 -7.95 10.94 17.31
N MET A 126 -8.08 12.18 17.76
CA MET A 126 -8.20 13.34 16.89
C MET A 126 -6.92 13.50 16.05
N LEU A 127 -5.74 13.44 16.67
CA LEU A 127 -4.46 13.56 15.97
C LEU A 127 -4.31 12.47 14.91
N VAL A 128 -4.52 11.21 15.29
CA VAL A 128 -4.43 10.08 14.36
C VAL A 128 -5.48 10.20 13.26
N GLY A 129 -6.71 10.58 13.60
CA GLY A 129 -7.77 10.78 12.62
C GLY A 129 -7.47 11.90 11.62
N ARG A 130 -6.84 12.99 12.05
CA ARG A 130 -6.39 14.07 11.15
C ARG A 130 -5.26 13.61 10.22
N VAL A 131 -4.31 12.82 10.73
CA VAL A 131 -3.28 12.21 9.88
C VAL A 131 -3.91 11.31 8.82
N ILE A 132 -4.86 10.47 9.19
CA ILE A 132 -5.56 9.59 8.24
C ILE A 132 -6.36 10.42 7.22
N ALA A 133 -7.07 11.47 7.66
CA ALA A 133 -7.84 12.34 6.76
C ALA A 133 -6.96 12.93 5.65
N SER A 134 -5.83 13.54 6.05
CA SER A 134 -4.86 14.10 5.10
C SER A 134 -4.32 13.04 4.14
N ARG A 135 -4.05 11.82 4.62
CA ARG A 135 -3.56 10.74 3.75
C ARG A 135 -4.61 10.19 2.80
N LEU A 136 -5.88 10.15 3.19
CA LEU A 136 -6.98 9.78 2.30
C LEU A 136 -7.22 10.84 1.22
N GLU A 137 -6.99 12.13 1.52
CA GLU A 137 -7.00 13.21 0.52
C GLU A 137 -5.84 13.06 -0.48
N ASP A 138 -4.63 12.77 0.00
CA ASP A 138 -3.47 12.48 -0.86
C ASP A 138 -3.75 11.30 -1.80
N LEU A 139 -4.36 10.22 -1.28
CA LEU A 139 -4.75 9.05 -2.08
C LEU A 139 -5.82 9.39 -3.11
N GLU A 140 -6.81 10.19 -2.77
CA GLU A 140 -7.85 10.63 -3.70
C GLU A 140 -7.26 11.39 -4.89
N ALA A 141 -6.24 12.22 -4.65
CA ALA A 141 -5.53 12.91 -5.72
C ALA A 141 -4.82 11.91 -6.65
N LEU A 142 -4.09 10.94 -6.10
CA LEU A 142 -3.41 9.90 -6.88
C LEU A 142 -4.39 8.99 -7.63
N MET A 143 -5.54 8.66 -7.03
CA MET A 143 -6.58 7.88 -7.69
C MET A 143 -7.12 8.61 -8.91
N ARG A 144 -7.36 9.93 -8.81
CA ARG A 144 -7.81 10.73 -9.96
C ARG A 144 -6.85 10.58 -11.14
N GLU A 145 -5.55 10.53 -10.91
CA GLU A 145 -4.60 10.30 -12.00
C GLU A 145 -4.87 8.97 -12.70
N ILE A 146 -5.05 7.88 -11.97
CA ILE A 146 -5.39 6.58 -12.58
C ILE A 146 -6.69 6.59 -13.38
N LEU A 147 -7.71 7.30 -12.90
CA LEU A 147 -9.02 7.40 -13.56
C LEU A 147 -8.93 8.11 -14.93
N LEU A 148 -7.91 8.95 -15.12
CA LEU A 148 -7.70 9.68 -16.38
C LEU A 148 -7.06 8.84 -17.49
N VAL A 149 -6.62 7.59 -17.26
CA VAL A 149 -5.98 6.77 -18.30
C VAL A 149 -7.06 6.15 -19.20
N PRO A 150 -7.25 6.63 -20.45
CA PRO A 150 -8.30 6.10 -21.30
C PRO A 150 -7.93 4.69 -21.79
N PRO A 151 -8.89 3.77 -21.96
CA PRO A 151 -8.64 2.44 -22.52
C PRO A 151 -8.00 2.49 -23.92
N ALA A 152 -8.18 3.61 -24.65
CA ALA A 152 -7.57 3.84 -25.97
C ALA A 152 -6.03 4.00 -25.94
N ALA A 153 -5.43 4.37 -24.80
CA ALA A 153 -3.97 4.48 -24.67
C ALA A 153 -3.26 3.11 -24.64
N CYS A 154 -3.97 2.05 -24.25
CA CYS A 154 -3.43 0.68 -24.25
C CYS A 154 -3.28 0.09 -25.66
N SER A 155 -4.01 0.60 -26.65
CA SER A 155 -3.99 0.10 -28.03
C SER A 155 -2.80 0.63 -28.85
N ALA A 156 -2.11 1.67 -28.37
CA ALA A 156 -1.03 2.34 -29.13
C ALA A 156 0.34 1.63 -29.05
N VAL A 157 0.48 0.57 -28.25
CA VAL A 157 1.77 -0.14 -28.05
C VAL A 157 2.01 -1.25 -29.08
N GLN A 158 1.07 -1.53 -29.99
CA GLN A 158 1.28 -2.44 -31.14
C GLN A 158 1.51 -1.67 -32.44
N GLY A 159 2.50 -0.77 -32.44
CA GLY A 159 3.02 -0.12 -33.63
C GLY A 159 4.19 -0.89 -34.25
N HIS A 160 3.98 -2.12 -34.72
CA HIS A 160 4.90 -2.73 -35.70
C HIS A 160 4.35 -2.46 -37.10
N LYS A 161 4.97 -1.52 -37.82
CA LYS A 161 4.69 -1.19 -39.22
C LYS A 161 5.12 -2.35 -40.13
N PRO A 162 4.23 -3.00 -40.92
CA PRO A 162 4.64 -3.65 -42.15
C PRO A 162 4.38 -2.69 -43.31
N GLU A 163 5.43 -2.33 -44.03
CA GLU A 163 5.31 -1.74 -45.35
C GLU A 163 4.81 -2.81 -46.33
N GLY A 164 3.80 -2.48 -47.14
CA GLY A 164 3.34 -3.33 -48.24
C GLY A 164 1.81 -3.38 -48.33
N GLY A 165 1.26 -2.87 -49.42
CA GLY A 165 -0.16 -2.53 -49.57
C GLY A 165 -1.10 -3.68 -49.90
N GLU A 166 -2.39 -3.47 -49.59
CA GLU A 166 -3.56 -3.59 -50.47
C GLU A 166 -4.84 -3.35 -49.65
N PRO A 167 -5.93 -2.79 -50.23
CA PRO A 167 -7.14 -2.47 -49.51
C PRO A 167 -8.14 -3.63 -49.62
N ALA A 168 -8.23 -4.47 -48.58
CA ALA A 168 -9.29 -5.47 -48.48
C ALA A 168 -9.98 -5.38 -47.12
N SER A 169 -11.22 -4.88 -47.18
CA SER A 169 -12.24 -4.91 -46.13
C SER A 169 -12.25 -6.26 -45.40
N ARG A 170 -11.75 -6.25 -44.17
CA ARG A 170 -12.03 -7.29 -43.16
C ARG A 170 -12.40 -6.57 -41.87
N ILE A 171 -13.70 -6.52 -41.58
CA ILE A 171 -14.21 -6.27 -40.24
C ILE A 171 -13.71 -7.45 -39.38
N SER A 172 -12.62 -7.23 -38.65
CA SER A 172 -12.08 -8.20 -37.70
C SER A 172 -12.88 -8.09 -36.39
N PRO A 173 -13.69 -9.09 -35.99
CA PRO A 173 -14.59 -8.96 -34.85
C PRO A 173 -13.90 -9.14 -33.49
N SER A 174 -12.62 -9.51 -33.44
CA SER A 174 -11.93 -9.81 -32.17
C SER A 174 -11.43 -8.58 -31.40
N GLY A 175 -11.23 -7.44 -32.06
CA GLY A 175 -10.72 -6.23 -31.41
C GLY A 175 -11.76 -5.48 -30.57
N SER A 176 -13.02 -5.49 -31.01
CA SER A 176 -14.11 -4.77 -30.33
C SER A 176 -14.54 -5.44 -29.03
N THR A 177 -14.56 -6.78 -28.97
CA THR A 177 -14.92 -7.52 -27.75
C THR A 177 -13.89 -7.37 -26.65
N LEU A 178 -12.59 -7.45 -26.97
CA LEU A 178 -11.53 -7.27 -25.97
C LEU A 178 -11.49 -5.83 -25.45
N ALA A 179 -11.66 -4.84 -26.32
CA ALA A 179 -11.74 -3.44 -25.93
C ALA A 179 -12.95 -3.16 -25.02
N ALA A 180 -14.11 -3.77 -25.29
CA ALA A 180 -15.29 -3.67 -24.44
C ALA A 180 -15.07 -4.32 -23.06
N LEU A 181 -14.45 -5.51 -23.01
CA LEU A 181 -14.12 -6.19 -21.76
C LEU A 181 -13.13 -5.39 -20.90
N LEU A 182 -12.10 -4.79 -21.52
CA LEU A 182 -11.14 -3.93 -20.83
C LEU A 182 -11.80 -2.64 -20.33
N GLY A 183 -12.69 -2.04 -21.12
CA GLY A 183 -13.48 -0.88 -20.72
C GLY A 183 -14.33 -1.16 -19.48
N GLU A 184 -15.08 -2.27 -19.48
CA GLU A 184 -15.89 -2.71 -18.34
C GLU A 184 -15.04 -2.96 -17.09
N MET A 185 -13.88 -3.62 -17.25
CA MET A 185 -12.94 -3.85 -16.15
C MET A 185 -12.47 -2.54 -15.51
N TYR A 186 -12.09 -1.55 -16.32
CA TYR A 186 -11.65 -0.25 -15.82
C TYR A 186 -12.78 0.52 -15.12
N LEU A 187 -14.00 0.51 -15.67
CA LEU A 187 -15.16 1.12 -15.00
C LEU A 187 -15.44 0.48 -13.63
N ARG A 188 -15.37 -0.86 -13.56
CA ARG A 188 -15.60 -1.58 -12.31
C ARG A 188 -14.53 -1.30 -11.27
N ARG A 189 -13.26 -1.24 -11.71
CA ARG A 189 -12.12 -0.81 -10.88
C ARG A 189 -12.37 0.58 -10.29
N ASP A 190 -12.75 1.52 -11.14
CA ASP A 190 -12.93 2.93 -10.77
C ASP A 190 -14.04 3.09 -9.73
N SER A 191 -15.18 2.44 -9.98
CA SER A 191 -16.30 2.38 -9.05
C SER A 191 -15.88 1.74 -7.71
N TYR A 192 -15.15 0.63 -7.75
CA TYR A 192 -14.71 -0.07 -6.55
C TYR A 192 -13.80 0.81 -5.68
N LEU A 193 -12.77 1.43 -6.25
CA LEU A 193 -11.85 2.26 -5.47
C LEU A 193 -12.56 3.50 -4.91
N ALA A 194 -13.42 4.14 -5.69
CA ALA A 194 -14.20 5.29 -5.23
C ALA A 194 -15.14 4.92 -4.06
N GLU A 195 -15.77 3.74 -4.12
CA GLU A 195 -16.60 3.23 -3.04
C GLU A 195 -15.79 2.93 -1.78
N GLN A 196 -14.63 2.26 -1.90
CA GLN A 196 -13.75 1.97 -0.75
C GLN A 196 -13.25 3.25 -0.08
N LEU A 197 -12.81 4.23 -0.87
CA LEU A 197 -12.32 5.49 -0.36
C LEU A 197 -13.43 6.28 0.36
N SER A 198 -14.60 6.42 -0.28
CA SER A 198 -15.73 7.16 0.28
C SER A 198 -16.29 6.51 1.55
N ALA A 199 -16.37 5.17 1.58
CA ALA A 199 -16.74 4.43 2.77
C ALA A 199 -15.76 4.68 3.93
N THR A 200 -14.46 4.62 3.66
CA THR A 200 -13.42 4.83 4.67
C THR A 200 -13.41 6.27 5.19
N LYS A 201 -13.58 7.27 4.30
CA LYS A 201 -13.74 8.69 4.70
C LYS A 201 -14.95 8.90 5.60
N ARG A 202 -16.09 8.26 5.31
CA ARG A 202 -17.29 8.33 6.15
C ARG A 202 -17.06 7.71 7.53
N GLU A 203 -16.42 6.54 7.61
CA GLU A 203 -16.08 5.92 8.90
C GLU A 203 -15.14 6.81 9.74
N LEU A 204 -14.20 7.50 9.08
CA LEU A 204 -13.34 8.47 9.75
C LEU A 204 -14.10 9.69 10.26
N THR A 205 -15.02 10.23 9.45
CA THR A 205 -15.89 11.35 9.87
C THR A 205 -16.77 10.95 11.05
N GLU A 206 -17.34 9.75 11.06
CA GLU A 206 -18.08 9.21 12.21
C GLU A 206 -17.19 9.14 13.45
N LEU A 207 -15.95 8.65 13.32
CA LEU A 207 -15.01 8.58 14.43
C LEU A 207 -14.72 9.97 15.02
N LEU A 208 -14.46 10.97 14.17
CA LEU A 208 -14.11 12.34 14.59
C LEU A 208 -15.31 13.11 15.16
N THR A 209 -16.47 13.08 14.51
CA THR A 209 -17.68 13.78 14.97
C THR A 209 -18.18 13.28 16.32
N HIS A 210 -18.05 11.97 16.57
CA HIS A 210 -18.35 11.40 17.88
C HIS A 210 -17.38 11.84 18.98
N GLN A 211 -16.19 12.32 18.65
CA GLN A 211 -15.28 12.91 19.62
C GLN A 211 -15.68 14.34 19.97
N ASP A 212 -15.99 15.16 18.97
CA ASP A 212 -16.40 16.55 19.16
C ASP A 212 -17.65 16.66 20.04
N ALA A 213 -18.62 15.75 19.83
CA ALA A 213 -19.83 15.66 20.65
C ALA A 213 -19.54 15.27 22.11
N ARG A 214 -18.45 14.55 22.39
CA ARG A 214 -18.08 14.10 23.74
C ARG A 214 -17.27 15.16 24.50
N ASP A 215 -16.47 15.93 23.78
CA ASP A 215 -15.64 17.02 24.34
C ASP A 215 -16.45 18.33 24.50
N GLY A 216 -17.75 18.32 24.21
CA GLY A 216 -18.65 19.45 24.42
C GLY A 216 -18.35 20.66 23.53
N ARG A 217 -17.53 20.49 22.48
CA ARG A 217 -17.23 21.57 21.53
C ARG A 217 -18.34 21.63 20.49
N THR A 218 -19.14 22.68 20.54
CA THR A 218 -20.00 23.05 19.41
C THR A 218 -19.13 23.36 18.19
N PRO A 219 -19.55 22.97 16.97
CA PRO A 219 -18.83 23.30 15.75
C PRO A 219 -18.73 24.83 15.65
N VAL A 220 -17.51 25.34 15.45
CA VAL A 220 -17.29 26.74 15.11
C VAL A 220 -17.74 26.93 13.66
N PRO A 221 -18.63 27.90 13.38
CA PRO A 221 -19.19 28.13 12.04
C PRO A 221 -18.13 28.55 11.02
#